data_AF-A0A379FGI9-F1
#
_entry.id   AF-A0A379FGI9-F1
#
_cell.length_a   1.000
_cell.length_b   1.000
_cell.length_c   1.000
_cell.angle_alpha   90.00
_cell.angle_beta   90.00
_cell.angle_gamma   90.00
#
_symmetry.space_group_name_H-M   'P 1'
#
loop_
_entity.id
_entity.type
_entity.pdbx_description
1 polymer ?
#
loop_
_entity_poly.entity_id
_entity_poly.type
_entity_poly.pdbx_seq_one_letter_code
_entity_poly.pdbx_strand_id
1 'polypeptide(L)'
;MAGGINLYAYAPNALTWVDPWGHCAVKLSKNMVADGTPRPANTAAHHIVGDTSKGAQPARDILKKHGIDVDDARNGVFLPNRNNVDEALSGIKHNGRHPSDYIDAVNTRIIDADKLNGKQGVLDELSKIRDILSSANRDASWYTIL
;
A
#
# COMPACT_ATOMS: atom_id res chain seq x y z
N MET A 1 1.65 16.37 -39.79
CA MET A 1 2.75 15.78 -39.00
C MET A 1 2.18 14.62 -38.22
N ALA A 2 2.64 13.42 -38.56
CA ALA A 2 2.21 12.16 -37.97
C ALA A 2 3.08 11.82 -36.75
N GLY A 3 2.51 11.06 -35.81
CA GLY A 3 3.27 10.20 -34.90
C GLY A 3 3.40 10.72 -33.47
N GLY A 4 2.50 10.27 -32.60
CA GLY A 4 2.59 10.42 -31.16
C GLY A 4 1.42 9.71 -30.49
N ILE A 5 1.33 8.39 -30.69
CA ILE A 5 0.34 7.54 -30.04
C ILE A 5 0.58 7.66 -28.53
N ASN A 6 -0.29 8.40 -27.82
CA ASN A 6 -0.37 8.32 -26.37
C ASN A 6 -0.97 6.95 -26.03
N LEU A 7 -0.10 5.95 -25.88
CA LEU A 7 -0.46 4.57 -25.54
C LEU A 7 -0.79 4.44 -24.04
N TYR A 8 -1.49 5.40 -23.45
CA TYR A 8 -2.32 5.10 -22.28
C TYR A 8 -3.59 4.45 -22.80
N ALA A 9 -3.41 3.22 -23.28
CA ALA A 9 -4.50 2.32 -23.57
C ALA A 9 -5.37 2.29 -22.31
N TYR A 10 -6.58 2.83 -22.45
CA TYR A 10 -7.72 2.44 -21.65
C TYR A 10 -7.68 0.92 -21.59
N ALA A 11 -7.24 0.36 -20.46
CA ALA A 11 -7.54 -1.02 -20.16
C ALA A 11 -9.06 -1.07 -20.04
N PRO A 12 -9.75 -1.76 -20.95
CA PRO A 12 -11.19 -1.85 -20.90
C PRO A 12 -11.58 -2.66 -19.65
N ASN A 13 -12.80 -2.42 -19.17
CA ASN A 13 -13.52 -3.23 -18.18
C ASN A 13 -12.92 -3.36 -16.75
N ALA A 14 -13.47 -2.57 -15.82
CA ALA A 14 -13.38 -2.74 -14.36
C ALA A 14 -14.18 -3.96 -13.84
N LEU A 15 -14.09 -5.10 -14.52
CA LEU A 15 -14.79 -6.34 -14.18
C LEU A 15 -13.93 -7.54 -14.57
N THR A 16 -12.93 -7.85 -13.75
CA THR A 16 -12.42 -9.22 -13.62
C THR A 16 -11.69 -9.37 -12.29
N TRP A 17 -12.29 -10.19 -11.41
CA TRP A 17 -11.85 -10.61 -10.08
C TRP A 17 -12.18 -9.65 -8.92
N VAL A 18 -13.46 -9.66 -8.55
CA VAL A 18 -13.91 -9.35 -7.18
C VAL A 18 -13.30 -10.42 -6.26
N ASP A 19 -12.34 -10.01 -5.43
CA ASP A 19 -11.99 -10.74 -4.22
C ASP A 19 -13.24 -10.77 -3.32
N PRO A 20 -13.58 -11.89 -2.65
CA PRO A 20 -14.80 -11.96 -1.83
C PRO A 20 -14.84 -10.93 -0.67
N TRP A 21 -13.74 -10.19 -0.43
CA TRP A 21 -13.56 -9.14 0.58
C TRP A 21 -13.03 -7.81 -0.02
N GLY A 22 -13.07 -7.66 -1.36
CA GLY A 22 -12.39 -6.64 -2.18
C GLY A 22 -12.89 -5.19 -2.06
N HIS A 23 -13.56 -4.82 -0.98
CA HIS A 23 -14.00 -3.45 -0.72
C HIS A 23 -12.98 -2.60 0.05
N CYS A 24 -12.01 -3.20 0.75
CA CYS A 24 -11.16 -2.44 1.67
C CYS A 24 -10.20 -1.46 0.96
N ALA A 25 -9.61 -1.82 -0.19
CA ALA A 25 -8.56 -0.99 -0.81
C ALA A 25 -8.95 -0.27 -2.13
N VAL A 26 -10.23 -0.30 -2.54
CA VAL A 26 -10.67 0.40 -3.76
C VAL A 26 -10.56 1.91 -3.60
N LYS A 27 -10.96 2.45 -2.44
CA LYS A 27 -10.88 3.88 -2.15
C LYS A 27 -9.41 4.32 -2.04
N LEU A 28 -8.59 3.57 -1.29
CA LEU A 28 -7.13 3.78 -1.25
C LEU A 28 -6.49 3.81 -2.66
N SER A 29 -6.80 2.81 -3.50
CA SER A 29 -6.28 2.74 -4.88
C SER A 29 -6.62 3.99 -5.70
N LYS A 30 -7.87 4.46 -5.62
CA LYS A 30 -8.30 5.69 -6.28
C LYS A 30 -7.55 6.92 -5.76
N ASN A 31 -7.39 7.01 -4.44
CA ASN A 31 -6.68 8.12 -3.82
C ASN A 31 -5.20 8.13 -4.21
N MET A 32 -4.51 6.98 -4.24
CA MET A 32 -3.12 6.89 -4.70
C MET A 32 -2.96 7.35 -6.16
N VAL A 33 -3.86 6.93 -7.06
CA VAL A 33 -3.81 7.38 -8.46
C VAL A 33 -4.12 8.87 -8.59
N ALA A 34 -5.08 9.38 -7.82
CA ALA A 34 -5.42 10.81 -7.81
C ALA A 34 -4.28 11.68 -7.25
N ASP A 35 -3.47 11.14 -6.33
CA ASP A 35 -2.26 11.76 -5.77
C ASP A 35 -1.03 11.63 -6.71
N GLY A 36 -1.21 11.01 -7.88
CA GLY A 36 -0.17 10.90 -8.91
C GLY A 36 0.70 9.64 -8.82
N THR A 37 0.38 8.69 -7.93
CA THR A 37 1.07 7.40 -7.89
C THR A 37 0.57 6.52 -9.05
N PRO A 38 1.41 6.20 -10.06
CA PRO A 38 0.99 5.35 -11.15
C PRO A 38 0.70 3.94 -10.64
N ARG A 39 -0.34 3.29 -11.18
CA ARG A 39 -0.66 1.90 -10.89
C ARG A 39 -0.09 0.98 -11.97
N PRO A 40 0.96 0.19 -11.70
CA PRO A 40 1.48 -0.75 -12.68
C PRO A 40 0.48 -1.88 -12.96
N ALA A 41 0.59 -2.50 -14.13
CA ALA A 41 -0.23 -3.66 -14.48
C ALA A 41 -0.04 -4.80 -13.47
N ASN A 42 -1.10 -5.56 -13.21
CA ASN A 42 -1.09 -6.69 -12.27
C ASN A 42 -0.62 -6.32 -10.85
N THR A 43 -0.94 -5.11 -10.37
CA THR A 43 -0.74 -4.71 -8.97
C THR A 43 -2.06 -4.53 -8.24
N ALA A 44 -1.99 -4.59 -6.91
CA ALA A 44 -3.09 -4.29 -6.00
C ALA A 44 -2.64 -3.26 -4.97
N ALA A 45 -3.56 -2.38 -4.56
CA ALA A 45 -3.31 -1.48 -3.45
C ALA A 45 -3.18 -2.30 -2.16
N HIS A 46 -2.21 -1.92 -1.33
CA HIS A 46 -1.96 -2.48 -0.02
C HIS A 46 -1.91 -1.33 0.99
N HIS A 47 -2.72 -1.43 2.04
CA HIS A 47 -2.65 -0.53 3.20
C HIS A 47 -1.44 -0.88 4.05
N ILE A 48 -0.59 0.12 4.32
CA ILE A 48 0.54 -0.02 5.26
C ILE A 48 -0.01 -0.23 6.67
N VAL A 49 -0.79 0.74 7.17
CA VAL A 49 -1.63 0.56 8.36
C VAL A 49 -2.96 -0.02 7.92
N GLY A 50 -3.19 -1.30 8.25
CA GLY A 50 -4.38 -2.03 7.82
C GLY A 50 -5.70 -1.40 8.30
N ASP A 51 -6.67 -1.32 7.40
CA ASP A 51 -7.99 -0.71 7.68
C ASP A 51 -8.84 -1.56 8.65
N THR A 52 -9.04 -2.84 8.34
CA THR A 52 -9.98 -3.70 9.07
C THR A 52 -9.34 -4.62 10.12
N SER A 53 -8.01 -4.74 10.13
CA SER A 53 -7.31 -5.60 11.09
C SER A 53 -7.44 -5.05 12.51
N LYS A 54 -8.02 -5.82 13.44
CA LYS A 54 -8.16 -5.39 14.85
C LYS A 54 -6.83 -5.01 15.48
N GLY A 55 -5.75 -5.73 15.13
CA GLY A 55 -4.40 -5.46 15.65
C GLY A 55 -3.84 -4.10 15.22
N ALA A 56 -4.26 -3.54 14.09
CA ALA A 56 -3.75 -2.26 13.59
C ALA A 56 -4.44 -1.03 14.20
N GLN A 57 -5.35 -1.21 15.17
CA GLN A 57 -6.06 -0.10 15.83
C GLN A 57 -5.10 0.96 16.43
N PRO A 58 -3.99 0.59 17.11
CA PRO A 58 -3.08 1.59 17.67
C PRO A 58 -2.50 2.54 16.62
N ALA A 59 -2.01 2.02 15.49
CA ALA A 59 -1.53 2.87 14.40
C ALA A 59 -2.67 3.67 13.74
N ARG A 60 -3.87 3.09 13.55
CA ARG A 60 -5.02 3.83 13.01
C ARG A 60 -5.43 5.01 13.89
N ASP A 61 -5.37 4.87 15.21
CA ASP A 61 -5.67 5.95 16.14
C ASP A 61 -4.67 7.11 15.99
N ILE A 62 -3.39 6.80 15.74
CA ILE A 62 -2.37 7.81 15.42
C ILE A 62 -2.62 8.47 14.07
N LEU A 63 -2.99 7.71 13.03
CA LEU A 63 -3.37 8.31 11.73
C LEU A 63 -4.54 9.29 11.91
N LYS A 64 -5.58 8.86 12.63
CA LYS A 64 -6.76 9.67 12.94
C LYS A 64 -6.41 10.91 13.76
N LYS A 65 -5.57 10.79 14.78
CA LYS A 65 -5.04 11.91 15.59
C LYS A 65 -4.44 13.01 14.71
N HIS A 66 -3.78 12.64 13.60
CA HIS A 66 -3.15 13.58 12.67
C HIS A 66 -3.99 13.94 11.45
N GLY A 67 -5.24 13.48 11.39
CA GLY A 67 -6.14 13.72 10.25
C GLY A 67 -5.66 13.05 8.95
N ILE A 68 -5.01 11.89 9.06
CA ILE A 68 -4.66 11.04 7.92
C ILE A 68 -5.77 9.98 7.81
N ASP A 69 -6.54 10.03 6.72
CA ASP A 69 -7.59 9.04 6.45
C ASP A 69 -6.96 7.66 6.25
N VAL A 70 -7.65 6.58 6.61
CA VAL A 70 -7.10 5.24 6.43
C VAL A 70 -6.90 4.90 4.95
N ASP A 71 -7.70 5.50 4.06
CA ASP A 71 -7.54 5.40 2.60
C ASP A 71 -6.67 6.51 2.01
N ASP A 72 -5.99 7.32 2.83
CA ASP A 72 -5.08 8.34 2.34
C ASP A 72 -3.98 7.70 1.48
N ALA A 73 -3.64 8.32 0.35
CA ALA A 73 -2.60 7.83 -0.56
C ALA A 73 -1.27 7.55 0.17
N ARG A 74 -0.98 8.34 1.21
CA ARG A 74 0.22 8.22 2.03
C ARG A 74 0.24 6.94 2.87
N ASN A 75 -0.90 6.31 3.12
CA ASN A 75 -1.01 5.01 3.79
C ASN A 75 -1.00 3.81 2.81
N GLY A 76 -0.76 4.05 1.53
CA GLY A 76 -0.81 3.02 0.50
C GLY A 76 0.48 2.77 -0.25
N VAL A 77 0.57 1.56 -0.81
CA VAL A 77 1.56 1.14 -1.81
C VAL A 77 0.91 0.18 -2.81
N PHE A 78 1.28 0.26 -4.08
CA PHE A 78 0.90 -0.75 -5.08
C PHE A 78 1.89 -1.90 -5.04
N LEU A 79 1.40 -3.10 -4.71
CA LEU A 79 2.21 -4.31 -4.64
C LEU A 79 1.81 -5.31 -5.72
N PRO A 80 2.76 -6.11 -6.24
CA PRO A 80 2.46 -7.06 -7.30
C PRO A 80 1.52 -8.17 -6.80
N ASN A 81 0.45 -8.39 -7.56
CA ASN A 81 -0.58 -9.36 -7.21
C ASN A 81 -0.19 -10.77 -7.72
N ARG A 82 -1.04 -11.76 -7.45
CA ARG A 82 -0.78 -13.16 -7.82
C ARG A 82 -0.57 -13.41 -9.33
N ASN A 83 -1.05 -12.52 -10.19
CA ASN A 83 -0.97 -12.62 -11.65
C ASN A 83 0.22 -11.82 -12.23
N ASN A 84 1.00 -11.14 -11.39
CA ASN A 84 2.16 -10.41 -11.86
C ASN A 84 3.33 -11.37 -12.12
N VAL A 85 3.72 -11.46 -13.40
CA VAL A 85 4.85 -12.27 -13.88
C VAL A 85 6.03 -11.40 -14.34
N ASP A 86 5.92 -10.08 -14.15
CA ASP A 86 6.97 -9.13 -14.51
C ASP A 86 8.02 -9.09 -13.39
N GLU A 87 9.18 -9.69 -13.65
CA GLU A 87 10.30 -9.74 -12.72
C GLU A 87 11.02 -8.41 -12.59
N ALA A 88 10.86 -7.48 -13.54
CA ALA A 88 11.44 -6.14 -13.46
C ALA A 88 10.65 -5.23 -12.48
N LEU A 89 9.40 -5.57 -12.17
CA LEU A 89 8.61 -4.85 -11.20
C LEU A 89 8.97 -5.29 -9.77
N SER A 90 9.72 -4.46 -9.05
CA SER A 90 10.08 -4.70 -7.64
C SER A 90 8.84 -4.75 -6.72
N GLY A 91 9.06 -5.27 -5.51
CA GLY A 91 8.10 -5.22 -4.42
C GLY A 91 7.67 -6.60 -3.93
N ILE A 92 7.40 -6.71 -2.63
CA ILE A 92 6.92 -7.95 -2.04
C ILE A 92 5.56 -8.34 -2.64
N LYS A 93 5.34 -9.64 -2.88
CA LYS A 93 4.06 -10.12 -3.40
C LYS A 93 2.93 -9.83 -2.41
N HIS A 94 1.84 -9.26 -2.91
CA HIS A 94 0.63 -9.07 -2.13
C HIS A 94 -0.08 -10.42 -1.93
N ASN A 95 0.06 -11.02 -0.74
CA ASN A 95 -0.40 -12.37 -0.42
C ASN A 95 -1.65 -12.43 0.49
N GLY A 96 -2.40 -11.33 0.61
CA GLY A 96 -3.64 -11.28 1.37
C GLY A 96 -3.41 -11.06 2.87
N ARG A 97 -3.64 -12.08 3.71
CA ARG A 97 -3.60 -11.93 5.17
C ARG A 97 -2.16 -11.93 5.69
N HIS A 98 -1.82 -10.89 6.42
CA HIS A 98 -0.49 -10.69 7.01
C HIS A 98 -0.38 -11.28 8.42
N PRO A 99 0.82 -11.70 8.84
CA PRO A 99 1.07 -12.17 10.20
C PRO A 99 0.89 -11.03 11.22
N SER A 100 0.67 -11.41 12.49
CA SER A 100 0.62 -10.47 13.62
C SER A 100 1.89 -9.62 13.69
N ASP A 101 3.05 -10.24 13.48
CA ASP A 101 4.36 -9.62 13.65
C ASP A 101 4.54 -8.42 12.72
N TYR A 102 4.03 -8.51 11.48
CA TYR A 102 4.00 -7.38 10.55
C TYR A 102 3.15 -6.23 11.09
N ILE A 103 1.95 -6.55 11.59
CA ILE A 103 1.02 -5.54 12.13
C ILE A 103 1.63 -4.87 13.36
N ASP A 104 2.27 -5.65 14.23
CA ASP A 104 2.92 -5.17 15.45
C ASP A 104 4.15 -4.32 15.13
N ALA A 105 4.93 -4.69 14.11
CA ALA A 105 6.04 -3.89 13.60
C ALA A 105 5.55 -2.53 13.04
N VAL A 106 4.50 -2.52 12.22
CA VAL A 106 3.89 -1.26 11.73
C VAL A 106 3.39 -0.41 12.91
N ASN A 107 2.67 -1.01 13.86
CA ASN A 107 2.19 -0.30 15.05
C ASN A 107 3.34 0.38 15.80
N THR A 108 4.40 -0.38 16.08
CA THR A 108 5.57 0.11 16.82
C THR A 108 6.21 1.28 16.10
N ARG A 109 6.48 1.13 14.80
CA ARG A 109 7.12 2.18 13.98
C ARG A 109 6.28 3.46 13.92
N ILE A 110 4.96 3.35 13.72
CA ILE A 110 4.05 4.52 13.65
C ILE A 110 3.93 5.22 15.00
N ILE A 111 3.81 4.47 16.10
CA ILE A 111 3.73 5.02 17.46
C ILE A 111 5.03 5.76 17.81
N ASP A 112 6.18 5.16 17.51
CA ASP A 112 7.47 5.78 17.82
C ASP A 112 7.73 7.00 16.94
N ALA A 113 7.34 6.96 15.67
CA ALA A 113 7.42 8.12 14.79
C ALA A 113 6.55 9.29 15.25
N ASP A 114 5.34 9.02 15.77
CA ASP A 114 4.49 10.05 16.39
C ASP A 114 5.15 10.68 17.63
N LYS A 115 5.76 9.86 18.49
CA LYS A 115 6.48 10.37 19.68
C LYS A 115 7.69 11.22 19.31
N LEU A 116 8.42 10.83 18.27
CA LEU A 116 9.66 11.48 17.86
C LEU A 116 9.41 12.81 17.14
N ASN A 117 8.48 12.83 16.18
CA ASN A 117 8.32 13.99 15.29
C ASN A 117 6.85 14.25 14.90
N GLY A 118 5.90 13.79 15.70
CA GLY A 118 4.47 14.02 15.52
C GLY A 118 3.98 13.61 14.12
N LYS A 119 3.14 14.45 13.51
CA LYS A 119 2.58 14.20 12.18
C LYS A 119 3.65 13.96 11.12
N GLN A 120 4.73 14.75 11.13
CA GLN A 120 5.78 14.61 10.13
C GLN A 120 6.50 13.27 10.28
N GLY A 121 6.81 12.86 11.51
CA GLY A 121 7.39 11.54 11.77
C GLY A 121 6.52 10.41 11.22
N VAL A 122 5.20 10.46 11.46
CA VAL A 122 4.26 9.47 10.94
C VAL A 122 4.27 9.41 9.41
N LEU A 123 4.30 10.57 8.73
CA LEU A 123 4.37 10.63 7.27
C LEU A 123 5.69 10.08 6.73
N ASP A 124 6.80 10.43 7.36
CA ASP A 124 8.13 9.94 6.99
C ASP A 124 8.20 8.42 7.16
N GLU A 125 7.62 7.89 8.24
CA GLU A 125 7.63 6.46 8.52
C GLU A 125 6.74 5.66 7.58
N LEU A 126 5.56 6.19 7.22
CA LEU A 126 4.75 5.61 6.14
C LEU A 126 5.50 5.58 4.81
N SER A 127 6.27 6.64 4.50
CA SER A 127 7.10 6.65 3.29
C SER A 127 8.19 5.58 3.34
N LYS A 128 8.91 5.44 4.46
CA LYS A 128 9.95 4.41 4.61
C LYS A 128 9.38 3.01 4.47
N ILE A 129 8.22 2.74 5.08
CA ILE A 129 7.57 1.41 4.96
C ILE A 129 7.15 1.17 3.51
N ARG A 130 6.57 2.17 2.82
CA ARG A 130 6.29 2.08 1.37
C ARG A 130 7.53 1.70 0.58
N ASP A 131 8.66 2.38 0.83
CA ASP A 131 9.90 2.15 0.11
C ASP A 131 10.40 0.72 0.35
N ILE A 132 10.43 0.26 1.60
CA ILE A 132 10.79 -1.12 1.96
C ILE A 132 9.92 -2.14 1.20
N LEU A 133 8.59 -1.97 1.25
CA LEU A 133 7.67 -2.92 0.62
C LEU A 133 7.78 -2.92 -0.92
N SER A 134 7.97 -1.75 -1.52
CA SER A 134 8.05 -1.58 -2.98
C SER A 134 9.42 -1.95 -3.57
N SER A 135 10.50 -1.88 -2.78
CA SER A 135 11.84 -2.29 -3.21
C SER A 135 12.19 -3.73 -2.84
N ALA A 136 11.38 -4.39 -2.00
CA ALA A 136 11.62 -5.76 -1.56
C ALA A 136 11.66 -6.75 -2.73
N ASN A 137 12.39 -7.85 -2.56
CA ASN A 137 12.29 -9.00 -3.45
C ASN A 137 10.86 -9.54 -3.46
N ARG A 138 10.44 -10.08 -4.61
CA ARG A 138 9.09 -10.61 -4.83
C ARG A 138 8.72 -11.69 -3.80
N ASP A 139 9.70 -12.48 -3.37
CA ASP A 139 9.59 -13.61 -2.44
C ASP A 139 9.97 -13.27 -0.99
N ALA A 140 10.16 -11.98 -0.66
CA ALA A 140 10.40 -11.55 0.70
C ALA A 140 9.29 -12.02 1.66
N SER A 141 9.66 -12.21 2.93
CA SER A 141 8.74 -12.71 3.95
C SER A 141 8.08 -11.57 4.72
N TRP A 142 6.74 -11.59 4.78
CA TRP A 142 5.98 -10.66 5.61
C TRP A 142 6.28 -10.78 7.11
N TYR A 143 6.91 -11.86 7.57
CA TYR A 143 7.35 -12.02 8.97
C TYR A 143 8.60 -11.21 9.32
N THR A 144 9.39 -10.82 8.32
CA THR A 144 10.73 -10.24 8.54
C THR A 144 11.00 -8.99 7.71
N ILE A 145 10.01 -8.51 6.96
CA ILE A 145 10.21 -7.40 6.02
C ILE A 145 10.32 -6.03 6.71
N LEU A 146 9.80 -5.90 7.93
CA LEU A 146 9.90 -4.70 8.78
C LEU A 146 10.63 -5.03 10.07
#